data_AF-A0A352B6W4-F1
#
_entry.id   AF-A0A352B6W4-F1
#
_cell.length_a   1.000
_cell.length_b   1.000
_cell.length_c   1.000
_cell.angle_alpha   90.00
_cell.angle_beta   90.00
_cell.angle_gamma   90.00
#
_symmetry.space_group_name_H-M   'P 1'
#
loop_
_entity.id
_entity.type
_entity.pdbx_description
1 polymer ?
#
loop_
_entity_poly.entity_id
_entity_poly.type
_entity_poly.pdbx_seq_one_letter_code
_entity_poly.pdbx_strand_id
1 'polypeptide(L)'
;ALEQMPTHRLIGNFALTFLTKLASGYWNIFDPQNGYLAIPTVLLKKIDLDHLARRYFFENDMLIHLNILGVRAHDVDIPARYGDEISAMRISRIFLTFPRYLFRRYWYRFYQKHVLRNFSPIALFIVTGLPLLLWGTLFGLFTWYRSVAHHTFASTGTVMLSVLPFIVGFELLLQAIVLEIHET
;
A
#
# COMPACT_ATOMS: atom_id res chain seq x y z
N ALA A 1 14.15 22.88 5.55
CA ALA A 1 12.91 22.81 4.74
C ALA A 1 11.80 21.96 5.40
N LEU A 2 12.12 20.86 6.11
CA LEU A 2 11.13 20.00 6.79
C LEU A 2 10.53 20.58 8.09
N GLU A 3 11.19 21.53 8.76
CA GLU A 3 10.75 22.07 10.06
C GLU A 3 9.62 23.12 9.99
N GLN A 4 9.25 23.60 8.80
CA GLN A 4 8.20 24.62 8.64
C GLN A 4 6.90 24.08 8.03
N MET A 5 6.80 22.75 7.81
CA MET A 5 5.57 22.16 7.29
C MET A 5 4.52 22.03 8.41
N PRO A 6 3.29 22.53 8.23
CA PRO A 6 2.25 22.34 9.22
C PRO A 6 1.92 20.85 9.38
N THR A 7 1.72 20.40 10.62
CA THR A 7 1.64 18.99 11.05
C THR A 7 0.63 18.15 10.24
N HIS A 8 -0.50 18.73 9.84
CA HIS A 8 -1.49 18.07 9.00
C HIS A 8 -0.98 17.75 7.58
N ARG A 9 -0.14 18.62 6.99
CA ARG A 9 0.49 18.36 5.68
C ARG A 9 1.58 17.31 5.79
N LEU A 10 2.31 17.32 6.91
CA LEU A 10 3.32 16.30 7.17
C LEU A 10 2.70 14.90 7.22
N ILE A 11 1.63 14.72 8.02
CA ILE A 11 0.90 13.44 8.12
C ILE A 11 0.33 13.03 6.76
N GLY A 12 -0.26 13.96 6.02
CA GLY A 12 -0.78 13.69 4.68
C GLY A 12 0.30 13.19 3.72
N ASN A 13 1.44 13.87 3.66
CA ASN A 13 2.56 13.47 2.81
C ASN A 13 3.09 12.09 3.20
N PHE A 14 3.29 11.82 4.49
CA PHE A 14 3.70 10.50 4.96
C PHE A 14 2.71 9.40 4.58
N ALA A 15 1.41 9.64 4.78
CA ALA A 15 0.36 8.68 4.41
C ALA A 15 0.34 8.44 2.89
N LEU A 16 0.50 9.48 2.08
CA LEU A 16 0.51 9.37 0.62
C LEU A 16 1.76 8.64 0.13
N THR A 17 2.94 8.95 0.67
CA THR A 17 4.18 8.24 0.36
C THR A 17 4.06 6.76 0.75
N PHE A 18 3.51 6.46 1.93
CA PHE A 18 3.28 5.09 2.37
C PHE A 18 2.31 4.34 1.44
N LEU A 19 1.18 4.94 1.10
CA LEU A 19 0.21 4.36 0.15
C LEU A 19 0.84 4.15 -1.23
N THR A 20 1.74 5.04 -1.64
CA THR A 20 2.45 4.92 -2.92
C THR A 20 3.40 3.74 -2.92
N LYS A 21 4.20 3.57 -1.85
CA LYS A 21 5.07 2.40 -1.66
C LYS A 21 4.27 1.09 -1.60
N LEU A 22 3.15 1.12 -0.89
CA LEU A 22 2.25 -0.04 -0.80
C LEU A 22 1.66 -0.40 -2.18
N ALA A 23 1.17 0.59 -2.93
CA ALA A 23 0.56 0.36 -4.24
C ALA A 23 1.58 -0.09 -5.29
N SER A 24 2.71 0.60 -5.40
CA SER A 24 3.79 0.24 -6.33
C SER A 24 4.49 -1.06 -5.94
N GLY A 25 4.49 -1.36 -4.65
CA GLY A 25 5.24 -2.47 -4.09
C GLY A 25 6.74 -2.24 -4.13
N TYR A 26 7.24 -1.01 -4.34
CA TYR A 26 8.66 -0.68 -4.23
C TYR A 26 8.93 0.09 -2.94
N TRP A 27 9.46 -0.59 -1.93
CA TRP A 27 9.71 0.00 -0.61
C TRP A 27 10.97 0.88 -0.57
N ASN A 28 11.93 0.57 -1.46
CA ASN A 28 13.25 1.23 -1.52
C ASN A 28 13.27 2.53 -2.33
N ILE A 29 12.21 2.84 -3.08
CA ILE A 29 12.12 4.05 -3.89
C ILE A 29 11.53 5.17 -3.03
N PHE A 30 12.21 6.32 -2.97
CA PHE A 30 11.79 7.45 -2.14
C PHE A 30 11.03 8.50 -2.93
N ASP A 31 11.47 8.80 -4.16
CA ASP A 31 10.80 9.78 -5.02
C ASP A 31 10.70 9.31 -6.48
N PRO A 32 9.61 8.62 -6.85
CA PRO A 32 9.37 8.25 -8.24
C PRO A 32 8.93 9.44 -9.10
N GLN A 33 8.62 10.61 -8.52
CA GLN A 33 8.01 11.75 -9.21
C GLN A 33 9.04 12.72 -9.76
N ASN A 34 10.15 12.21 -10.28
CA ASN A 34 11.24 13.00 -10.85
C ASN A 34 11.12 13.18 -12.39
N GLY A 35 10.20 12.47 -13.04
CA GLY A 35 9.99 12.53 -14.50
C GLY A 35 11.11 11.87 -15.34
N TYR A 36 12.18 11.39 -14.71
CA TYR A 36 13.31 10.73 -15.36
C TYR A 36 13.27 9.23 -15.09
N LEU A 37 12.99 8.45 -16.12
CA LEU A 37 12.88 7.01 -16.01
C LEU A 37 13.66 6.32 -17.13
N ALA A 38 14.56 5.41 -16.75
CA ALA A 38 15.30 4.57 -17.69
C ALA A 38 14.80 3.12 -17.59
N ILE A 39 14.20 2.61 -18.66
CA ILE A 39 13.74 1.22 -18.75
C ILE A 39 14.38 0.56 -19.98
N PRO A 40 14.98 -0.63 -19.86
CA PRO A 40 15.42 -1.41 -21.00
C PRO A 40 14.28 -1.66 -22.00
N THR A 41 14.53 -1.46 -23.29
CA THR A 41 13.50 -1.59 -24.34
C THR A 41 12.80 -2.96 -24.32
N VAL A 42 13.53 -4.02 -23.95
CA VAL A 42 12.98 -5.39 -23.84
C VAL A 42 11.90 -5.49 -22.76
N LEU A 43 12.03 -4.74 -21.66
CA LEU A 43 11.03 -4.68 -20.60
C LEU A 43 9.87 -3.77 -20.99
N LEU A 44 10.18 -2.63 -21.63
CA LEU A 44 9.16 -1.67 -22.06
C LEU A 44 8.14 -2.31 -23.03
N LYS A 45 8.60 -3.17 -23.94
CA LYS A 45 7.74 -3.92 -24.88
C LYS A 45 6.77 -4.90 -24.19
N LYS A 46 6.99 -5.26 -22.92
CA LYS A 46 6.11 -6.15 -22.15
C LYS A 46 5.01 -5.39 -21.42
N ILE A 47 5.06 -4.06 -21.43
CA ILE A 47 4.09 -3.20 -20.75
C ILE A 47 3.14 -2.65 -21.81
N ASP A 48 1.84 -2.70 -21.51
CA ASP A 48 0.81 -2.03 -22.31
C ASP A 48 0.84 -0.53 -22.01
N LEU A 49 1.53 0.23 -22.86
CA LEU A 49 1.74 1.65 -22.68
C LEU A 49 0.44 2.47 -22.88
N ASP A 50 -0.53 1.96 -23.63
CA ASP A 50 -1.78 2.66 -23.94
C ASP A 50 -2.71 2.72 -22.71
N HIS A 51 -2.58 1.75 -21.81
CA HIS A 51 -3.37 1.64 -20.58
C HIS A 51 -2.70 2.25 -19.34
N LEU A 52 -1.53 2.87 -19.51
CA LEU A 52 -0.88 3.59 -18.43
C LEU A 52 -1.66 4.85 -18.06
N ALA A 53 -1.67 5.15 -16.77
CA ALA A 53 -2.25 6.37 -16.26
C ALA A 53 -1.57 7.60 -16.87
N ARG A 54 -2.36 8.64 -17.12
CA ARG A 54 -1.88 9.90 -17.69
C ARG A 54 -1.58 10.91 -16.57
N ARG A 55 -0.73 11.88 -16.89
CA ARG A 55 -0.32 12.99 -15.98
C ARG A 55 0.47 12.45 -14.79
N TYR A 56 0.37 13.11 -13.64
CA TYR A 56 1.15 12.88 -12.41
C TYR A 56 1.07 11.47 -11.79
N PHE A 57 0.20 10.59 -12.31
CA PHE A 57 0.10 9.21 -11.84
C PHE A 57 0.88 8.23 -12.73
N PHE A 58 1.42 8.70 -13.85
CA PHE A 58 2.14 7.87 -14.83
C PHE A 58 3.30 7.12 -14.19
N GLU A 59 4.14 7.79 -13.40
CA GLU A 59 5.34 7.23 -12.79
C GLU A 59 4.97 6.10 -11.81
N ASN A 60 3.96 6.35 -10.97
CA ASN A 60 3.44 5.36 -10.02
C ASN A 60 2.85 4.15 -10.75
N ASP A 61 2.07 4.38 -11.80
CA ASP A 61 1.45 3.31 -12.57
C ASP A 61 2.48 2.47 -13.33
N MET A 62 3.50 3.11 -13.91
CA MET A 62 4.62 2.44 -14.55
C MET A 62 5.36 1.52 -13.57
N LEU A 63 5.64 2.00 -12.36
CA LEU A 63 6.23 1.18 -11.30
C LEU A 63 5.34 -0.01 -10.93
N ILE A 64 4.03 0.19 -10.79
CA ILE A 64 3.08 -0.90 -10.52
C ILE A 64 3.17 -2.00 -11.59
N HIS A 65 3.19 -1.62 -12.88
CA HIS A 65 3.31 -2.55 -13.99
C HIS A 65 4.65 -3.29 -14.00
N LEU A 66 5.76 -2.59 -13.70
CA LEU A 66 7.08 -3.20 -13.54
C LEU A 66 7.13 -4.21 -12.38
N ASN A 67 6.49 -3.90 -11.25
CA ASN A 67 6.41 -4.79 -10.09
C ASN A 67 5.61 -6.07 -10.41
N ILE A 68 4.51 -5.96 -11.17
CA ILE A 68 3.73 -7.12 -11.64
C ILE A 68 4.61 -8.05 -12.49
N LEU A 69 5.51 -7.49 -13.30
CA LEU A 69 6.45 -8.26 -14.11
C LEU A 69 7.62 -8.86 -13.30
N GLY A 70 7.77 -8.49 -12.02
CA GLY A 70 8.86 -8.91 -11.15
C GLY A 70 10.19 -8.21 -11.46
N VAL A 71 10.14 -7.01 -12.02
CA VAL A 71 11.34 -6.23 -12.34
C VAL A 71 11.84 -5.51 -11.09
N ARG A 72 13.15 -5.47 -10.86
CA ARG A 72 13.76 -4.65 -9.82
C ARG A 72 13.93 -3.21 -10.30
N ALA A 73 13.68 -2.25 -9.42
CA ALA A 73 13.89 -0.84 -9.68
C ALA A 73 14.86 -0.26 -8.65
N HIS A 74 15.69 0.68 -9.07
CA HIS A 74 16.69 1.34 -8.24
C HIS A 74 16.52 2.85 -8.34
N ASP A 75 16.54 3.53 -7.21
CA ASP A 75 16.46 4.98 -7.13
C ASP A 75 17.85 5.59 -7.36
N VAL A 76 17.99 6.52 -8.29
CA VAL A 76 19.27 7.18 -8.61
C VAL A 76 19.12 8.63 -8.21
N ASP A 77 20.00 9.09 -7.30
CA ASP A 77 19.96 10.46 -6.82
C ASP A 77 20.24 11.44 -7.97
N ILE A 78 19.28 12.34 -8.21
CA ILE A 78 19.37 13.40 -9.22
C ILE A 78 19.13 14.73 -8.48
N PRO A 79 20.15 15.59 -8.34
CA PRO A 79 20.00 16.84 -7.60
C PRO A 79 19.04 17.78 -8.33
N ALA A 80 17.96 18.17 -7.65
CA ALA A 80 16.98 19.12 -8.18
C ALA A 80 17.59 20.51 -8.33
N ARG A 81 17.54 21.07 -9.54
CA ARG A 81 17.92 22.46 -9.82
C ARG A 81 16.65 23.30 -9.91
N TYR A 82 16.30 23.95 -8.80
CA TYR A 82 15.15 24.86 -8.76
C TYR A 82 15.53 26.22 -9.39
N GLY A 83 14.82 26.62 -10.44
CA GLY A 83 14.85 27.97 -11.02
C GLY A 83 13.57 28.77 -10.68
N ASP A 84 13.27 29.81 -11.44
CA ASP A 84 12.07 30.66 -11.28
C ASP A 84 10.76 30.01 -11.79
N GLU A 85 10.72 28.68 -11.86
CA GLU A 85 9.61 27.94 -12.46
C GLU A 85 8.43 27.79 -11.49
N ILE A 86 7.24 28.22 -11.94
CA ILE A 86 6.01 28.07 -11.16
C ILE A 86 5.47 26.65 -11.35
N SER A 87 5.41 25.86 -10.26
CA SER A 87 4.88 24.51 -10.31
C SER A 87 3.41 24.49 -10.71
N ALA A 88 3.10 23.88 -11.87
CA ALA A 88 1.73 23.64 -12.32
C ALA A 88 0.97 22.60 -11.46
N MET A 89 1.67 21.92 -10.52
CA MET A 89 1.07 20.92 -9.65
C MET A 89 0.19 21.54 -8.57
N ARG A 90 -1.12 21.34 -8.71
CA ARG A 90 -2.07 21.57 -7.63
C ARG A 90 -2.05 20.38 -6.66
N ILE A 91 -1.23 20.49 -5.62
CA ILE A 91 -1.04 19.48 -4.55
C ILE A 91 -2.39 19.01 -3.96
N SER A 92 -3.34 19.93 -3.74
CA SER A 92 -4.66 19.61 -3.18
C SER A 92 -5.48 18.65 -4.06
N ARG A 93 -5.40 18.78 -5.39
CA ARG A 93 -6.11 17.90 -6.31
C ARG A 93 -5.46 16.52 -6.35
N ILE A 94 -4.14 16.46 -6.32
CA ILE A 94 -3.36 15.21 -6.27
C ILE A 94 -3.73 14.43 -4.99
N PHE A 95 -3.73 15.10 -3.85
CA PHE A 95 -4.03 14.49 -2.55
C PHE A 95 -5.40 13.83 -2.49
N LEU A 96 -6.43 14.45 -3.07
CA LEU A 96 -7.79 13.88 -3.07
C LEU A 96 -7.96 12.73 -4.07
N THR A 97 -7.19 12.77 -5.17
CA THR A 97 -7.39 11.88 -6.31
C THR A 97 -6.58 10.60 -6.16
N PHE A 98 -5.32 10.72 -5.73
CA PHE A 98 -4.34 9.64 -5.71
C PHE A 98 -4.73 8.44 -4.82
N PRO A 99 -5.25 8.60 -3.59
CA PRO A 99 -5.56 7.46 -2.73
C PRO A 99 -6.51 6.45 -3.38
N ARG A 100 -7.50 6.92 -4.13
CA ARG A 100 -8.44 6.05 -4.85
C ARG A 100 -7.76 5.28 -5.99
N TYR A 101 -6.86 5.93 -6.73
CA TYR A 101 -6.10 5.27 -7.79
C TYR A 101 -5.09 4.27 -7.24
N LEU A 102 -4.35 4.66 -6.20
CA LEU A 102 -3.39 3.80 -5.48
C LEU A 102 -4.09 2.55 -4.93
N PHE A 103 -5.24 2.71 -4.28
CA PHE A 103 -6.00 1.57 -3.74
C PHE A 103 -6.45 0.60 -4.85
N ARG A 104 -7.00 1.12 -5.95
CA ARG A 104 -7.41 0.28 -7.09
C ARG A 104 -6.23 -0.45 -7.72
N ARG A 105 -5.09 0.24 -7.88
CA ARG A 105 -3.89 -0.33 -8.48
C ARG A 105 -3.16 -1.30 -7.55
N TYR A 106 -3.21 -1.08 -6.24
CA TYR A 106 -2.75 -2.05 -5.24
C TYR A 106 -3.46 -3.39 -5.40
N TRP A 107 -4.80 -3.39 -5.48
CA TRP A 107 -5.57 -4.62 -5.72
C TRP A 107 -5.36 -5.22 -7.10
N TYR A 108 -5.21 -4.41 -8.13
CA TYR A 108 -4.81 -4.91 -9.45
C TYR A 108 -3.46 -5.64 -9.39
N ARG A 109 -2.45 -5.03 -8.76
CA ARG A 109 -1.13 -5.64 -8.57
C ARG A 109 -1.21 -6.91 -7.74
N PHE A 110 -1.93 -6.86 -6.62
CA PHE A 110 -2.07 -8.00 -5.71
C PHE A 110 -2.66 -9.21 -6.43
N TYR A 111 -3.75 -9.01 -7.17
CA TYR A 111 -4.39 -10.07 -7.94
C TYR A 111 -3.49 -10.61 -9.06
N GLN A 112 -2.86 -9.73 -9.84
CA GLN A 112 -2.00 -10.15 -10.96
C GLN A 112 -0.74 -10.89 -10.48
N LYS A 113 -0.08 -10.36 -9.44
CA LYS A 113 1.21 -10.88 -8.95
C LYS A 113 1.04 -12.09 -8.03
N HIS A 114 0.17 -11.99 -7.02
CA HIS A 114 0.09 -12.98 -5.93
C HIS A 114 -1.04 -14.00 -6.08
N VAL A 115 -2.02 -13.76 -6.96
CA VAL A 115 -3.12 -14.70 -7.20
C VAL A 115 -2.96 -15.41 -8.53
N LEU A 116 -2.79 -14.66 -9.63
CA LEU A 116 -2.74 -15.24 -10.99
C LEU A 116 -1.39 -15.84 -11.36
N ARG A 117 -0.30 -15.09 -11.14
CA ARG A 117 1.00 -15.46 -11.69
C ARG A 117 1.73 -16.49 -10.83
N ASN A 118 1.71 -16.31 -9.50
CA ASN A 118 2.23 -17.25 -8.53
C ASN A 118 1.29 -17.24 -7.34
N PHE A 119 0.76 -18.40 -6.90
CA PHE A 119 0.02 -18.50 -5.64
C PHE A 119 1.00 -18.30 -4.49
N SER A 120 1.31 -17.04 -4.19
CA SER A 120 2.36 -16.65 -3.24
C SER A 120 1.87 -16.88 -1.80
N PRO A 121 2.76 -17.25 -0.86
CA PRO A 121 2.45 -17.27 0.57
C PRO A 121 1.80 -15.96 1.07
N ILE A 122 2.14 -14.83 0.44
CA ILE A 122 1.54 -13.51 0.72
C ILE A 122 0.03 -13.52 0.49
N ALA A 123 -0.44 -14.11 -0.61
CA ALA A 123 -1.88 -14.18 -0.89
C ALA A 123 -2.59 -15.06 0.14
N LEU A 124 -1.99 -16.21 0.49
CA LEU A 124 -2.55 -17.10 1.51
C LEU A 124 -2.69 -16.35 2.85
N PHE A 125 -1.63 -15.70 3.32
CA PHE A 125 -1.63 -14.97 4.59
C PHE A 125 -2.63 -13.81 4.63
N ILE A 126 -2.80 -13.07 3.52
CA ILE A 126 -3.81 -12.01 3.45
C ILE A 126 -5.22 -12.59 3.44
N VAL A 127 -5.46 -13.64 2.64
CA VAL A 127 -6.79 -14.27 2.52
C VAL A 127 -7.21 -14.96 3.81
N THR A 128 -6.29 -15.51 4.61
CA THR A 128 -6.61 -16.11 5.91
C THR A 128 -6.55 -15.12 7.07
N GLY A 129 -5.58 -14.20 7.05
CA GLY A 129 -5.34 -13.25 8.13
C GLY A 129 -6.42 -12.16 8.21
N LEU A 130 -6.88 -11.63 7.07
CA LEU A 130 -7.88 -10.58 7.04
C LEU A 130 -9.24 -11.02 7.63
N PRO A 131 -9.80 -12.20 7.28
CA PRO A 131 -11.02 -12.70 7.92
C PRO A 131 -10.86 -12.97 9.41
N LEU A 132 -9.72 -13.51 9.85
CA LEU A 132 -9.45 -13.78 11.27
C LEU A 132 -9.38 -12.48 12.08
N LEU A 133 -8.70 -11.46 11.54
CA LEU A 133 -8.61 -10.13 12.16
C LEU A 133 -10.00 -9.48 12.26
N LEU A 134 -10.78 -9.52 11.16
CA LEU A 134 -12.13 -8.98 11.11
C LEU A 134 -13.05 -9.71 12.10
N TRP A 135 -13.00 -11.04 12.12
CA TRP A 135 -13.76 -11.85 13.06
C TRP A 135 -13.42 -11.50 14.51
N GLY A 136 -12.13 -11.52 14.87
CA GLY A 136 -11.69 -11.21 16.24
C GLY A 136 -12.11 -9.82 16.69
N THR A 137 -12.03 -8.83 15.79
CA THR A 137 -12.44 -7.44 16.04
C THR A 137 -13.96 -7.31 16.20
N LEU A 138 -14.73 -7.80 15.23
CA LEU A 138 -16.20 -7.67 15.23
C LEU A 138 -16.83 -8.45 16.39
N PHE A 139 -16.35 -9.67 16.64
CA PHE A 139 -16.81 -10.50 17.75
C PHE A 139 -16.44 -9.88 19.11
N GLY A 140 -15.23 -9.33 19.23
CA GLY A 140 -14.78 -8.61 20.42
C GLY A 140 -15.64 -7.38 20.71
N LEU A 141 -15.89 -6.55 19.71
CA LEU A 141 -16.76 -5.37 19.84
C LEU A 141 -18.20 -5.77 20.20
N PHE A 142 -18.74 -6.81 19.56
CA PHE A 142 -20.08 -7.30 19.83
C PHE A 142 -20.24 -7.83 21.27
N THR A 143 -19.28 -8.63 21.74
CA THR A 143 -19.30 -9.20 23.09
C THR A 143 -19.06 -8.13 24.15
N TRP A 144 -18.18 -7.17 23.89
CA TRP A 144 -17.98 -6.01 24.75
C TRP A 144 -19.25 -5.18 24.89
N TYR A 145 -19.90 -4.85 23.77
CA TYR A 145 -21.18 -4.12 23.78
C TYR A 145 -22.25 -4.85 24.60
N ARG A 146 -22.41 -6.17 24.40
CA ARG A 146 -23.36 -6.97 25.19
C ARG A 146 -23.02 -7.02 26.68
N SER A 147 -21.74 -7.16 27.02
CA SER A 147 -21.29 -7.21 28.42
C SER A 147 -21.60 -5.90 29.15
N VAL A 148 -21.40 -4.76 28.47
CA VAL A 148 -21.76 -3.44 29.00
C VAL A 148 -23.28 -3.27 29.13
N ALA A 149 -24.05 -3.70 28.13
CA ALA A 149 -25.51 -3.54 28.12
C ALA A 149 -26.23 -4.40 29.17
N HIS A 150 -25.74 -5.61 29.46
CA HIS A 150 -26.39 -6.55 30.38
C HIS A 150 -25.74 -6.62 31.76
N HIS A 151 -24.69 -5.83 32.02
CA HIS A 151 -23.88 -5.88 33.26
C HIS A 151 -23.38 -7.29 33.61
N THR A 152 -23.23 -8.16 32.61
CA THR A 152 -22.72 -9.52 32.76
C THR A 152 -21.26 -9.57 32.34
N PHE A 153 -20.41 -10.18 33.16
CA PHE A 153 -19.01 -10.42 32.80
C PHE A 153 -18.92 -11.40 31.62
N ALA A 154 -18.09 -11.07 30.63
CA ALA A 154 -17.74 -11.99 29.56
C ALA A 154 -16.92 -13.15 30.13
N SER A 155 -17.29 -14.38 29.80
CA SER A 155 -16.51 -15.55 30.20
C SER A 155 -15.12 -15.53 29.54
N THR A 156 -14.12 -16.13 30.18
CA THR A 156 -12.77 -16.25 29.61
C THR A 156 -12.78 -16.91 28.23
N GLY A 157 -13.63 -17.93 28.01
CA GLY A 157 -13.77 -18.57 26.70
C GLY A 157 -14.28 -17.62 25.61
N THR A 158 -15.24 -16.76 25.95
CA THR A 158 -15.77 -15.73 25.03
C THR A 158 -14.69 -14.72 24.64
N VAL A 159 -13.87 -14.28 25.61
CA VAL A 159 -12.75 -13.37 25.33
C VAL A 159 -11.72 -14.04 24.43
N MET A 160 -11.38 -15.31 24.68
CA MET A 160 -10.41 -16.06 23.87
C MET A 160 -10.85 -16.25 22.42
N LEU A 161 -12.15 -16.41 22.16
CA LEU A 161 -12.71 -16.48 20.80
C LEU A 161 -12.61 -15.17 20.00
N SER A 162 -12.42 -14.03 20.68
CA SER A 162 -12.09 -12.76 20.04
C SER A 162 -10.57 -12.60 19.88
N VAL A 163 -9.83 -12.79 20.98
CA VAL A 163 -8.41 -12.46 21.05
C VAL A 163 -7.54 -13.39 20.22
N LEU A 164 -7.80 -14.70 20.22
CA LEU A 164 -6.97 -15.66 19.47
C LEU A 164 -7.05 -15.44 17.95
N PRO A 165 -8.25 -15.36 17.33
CA PRO A 165 -8.34 -15.01 15.91
C PRO A 165 -7.76 -13.64 15.60
N PHE A 166 -7.91 -12.66 16.51
CA PHE A 166 -7.33 -11.33 16.32
C PHE A 166 -5.79 -11.39 16.24
N ILE A 167 -5.14 -12.02 17.22
CA ILE A 167 -3.67 -12.12 17.28
C ILE A 167 -3.14 -12.91 16.07
N VAL A 168 -3.73 -14.08 15.79
CA VAL A 168 -3.30 -14.90 14.64
C VAL A 168 -3.52 -14.15 13.31
N GLY A 169 -4.65 -13.46 13.16
CA GLY A 169 -4.92 -12.63 11.99
C GLY A 169 -3.92 -11.49 11.83
N PHE A 170 -3.57 -10.81 12.93
CA PHE A 170 -2.57 -9.74 12.93
C PHE A 170 -1.18 -10.26 12.53
N GLU A 171 -0.72 -11.36 13.12
CA GLU A 171 0.58 -11.97 12.82
C GLU A 171 0.68 -12.40 11.35
N LEU A 172 -0.37 -13.02 10.80
CA LEU A 172 -0.40 -13.40 9.38
C LEU A 172 -0.30 -12.19 8.45
N LEU A 173 -1.02 -11.10 8.76
CA LEU A 173 -0.94 -9.86 7.98
C LEU A 173 0.43 -9.20 8.10
N LEU A 174 1.02 -9.19 9.29
CA LEU A 174 2.38 -8.69 9.51
C LEU A 174 3.40 -9.49 8.66
N GLN A 175 3.30 -10.82 8.67
CA GLN A 175 4.16 -11.69 7.86
C GLN A 175 3.97 -11.46 6.36
N ALA A 176 2.74 -11.22 5.91
CA ALA A 176 2.48 -10.89 4.51
C ALA A 176 3.21 -9.61 4.07
N ILE A 177 3.18 -8.57 4.91
CA ILE A 177 3.89 -7.30 4.65
C ILE A 177 5.40 -7.51 4.66
N VAL A 178 5.94 -8.26 5.63
CA VAL A 178 7.38 -8.53 5.72
C VAL A 178 7.87 -9.29 4.49
N LEU A 179 7.14 -10.32 4.05
CA LEU A 179 7.48 -11.07 2.83
C LEU A 179 7.44 -10.18 1.60
N GLU A 180 6.43 -9.30 1.50
CA GLU A 180 6.34 -8.35 0.41
C GLU A 180 7.54 -7.39 0.34
N ILE A 181 8.02 -6.91 1.50
CA ILE A 181 9.22 -6.06 1.59
C ILE A 181 10.48 -6.83 1.14
N HIS A 182 10.57 -8.13 1.40
CA HIS A 182 11.72 -8.95 0.97
C HIS A 182 11.70 -9.32 -0.52
N GLU A 183 10.52 -9.33 -1.16
CA GLU A 183 10.41 -9.61 -2.61
C GLU A 183 10.89 -8.45 -3.49
N THR A 184 11.07 -7.25 -2.92
CA THR A 184 11.45 -6.01 -3.61
C THR A 184 12.94 -5.86 -3.88
#